data_AF-A0A0G0KBK0-F1
#
_entry.id   AF-A0A0G0KBK0-F1
#
_cell.length_a   1.000
_cell.length_b   1.000
_cell.length_c   1.000
_cell.angle_alpha   90.00
_cell.angle_beta   90.00
_cell.angle_gamma   90.00
#
_symmetry.space_group_name_H-M   'P 1'
#
loop_
_entity.id
_entity.type
_entity.pdbx_description
1 polymer ?
#
loop_
_entity_poly.entity_id
_entity_poly.type
_entity_poly.pdbx_seq_one_letter_code
_entity_poly.pdbx_strand_id
1 'polypeptide(L)'
;MKTFFTKIKKNTTRKSFLIIFVLILTLLPLVNVSATTGVPKILNFQGRLMNSSGALLGSSSGTNYCYKFAIYDAVSAGSKIWPTSDPTTMTILTREGVFDASIGGAGGDTLDLAFTDDQAFVQVEVATKVGASCTTGADEVFETMSPRQQIVSSAYAINAGTVTTNANLTGPITSVGNATSVAAQTGTGTTFVMNTSPTLV
;
A
#
# COMPACT_ATOMS: atom_id res chain seq x y z
N MET A 1 12.21 -54.91 46.54
CA MET A 1 13.16 -54.49 45.49
C MET A 1 12.51 -54.11 44.14
N LYS A 2 11.29 -54.56 43.79
CA LYS A 2 10.62 -54.26 42.50
C LYS A 2 10.02 -52.84 42.36
N THR A 3 9.82 -52.09 43.44
CA THR A 3 9.15 -50.76 43.41
C THR A 3 10.08 -49.58 43.13
N PHE A 4 11.38 -49.69 43.41
CA PHE A 4 12.35 -48.60 43.20
C PHE A 4 12.74 -48.42 41.72
N PHE A 5 12.87 -49.52 40.96
CA PHE A 5 13.24 -49.47 39.54
C PHE A 5 12.15 -48.83 38.66
N THR A 6 10.87 -48.98 39.00
CA THR A 6 9.76 -48.37 38.24
C THR A 6 9.73 -46.84 38.36
N LYS A 7 10.14 -46.29 39.51
CA LYS A 7 10.12 -44.83 39.78
C LYS A 7 11.24 -44.10 39.03
N ILE A 8 12.41 -44.73 38.88
CA ILE A 8 13.56 -44.20 38.13
C ILE A 8 13.27 -44.14 36.63
N LYS A 9 12.67 -45.20 36.06
CA LYS A 9 12.34 -45.27 34.62
C LYS A 9 11.34 -44.18 34.17
N LYS A 10 10.37 -43.83 35.03
CA LYS A 10 9.33 -42.81 34.78
C LYS A 10 9.88 -41.37 34.83
N ASN A 11 10.91 -41.11 35.64
CA ASN A 11 11.50 -39.77 35.76
C ASN A 11 12.48 -39.47 34.62
N THR A 12 13.20 -40.48 34.12
CA THR A 12 14.08 -40.36 32.94
C THR A 12 13.29 -40.14 31.65
N THR A 13 12.15 -40.80 31.48
CA THR A 13 11.26 -40.61 30.31
C THR A 13 10.64 -39.20 30.28
N ARG A 14 10.24 -38.64 31.44
CA ARG A 14 9.76 -37.25 31.53
C ARG A 14 10.84 -36.22 31.19
N LYS A 15 12.06 -36.39 31.70
CA LYS A 15 13.18 -35.47 31.38
C LYS A 15 13.59 -35.54 29.91
N SER A 16 13.60 -36.74 29.33
CA SER A 16 13.90 -36.91 27.90
C SER A 16 12.83 -36.26 27.03
N PHE A 17 11.55 -36.36 27.40
CA PHE A 17 10.46 -35.70 26.69
C PHE A 17 10.57 -34.17 26.75
N LEU A 18 10.98 -33.64 27.90
CA LEU A 18 11.18 -32.20 28.11
C LEU A 18 12.36 -31.66 27.30
N ILE A 19 13.48 -32.40 27.23
CA ILE A 19 14.65 -32.03 26.42
C ILE A 19 14.32 -32.09 24.92
N ILE A 20 13.61 -33.13 24.47
CA ILE A 20 13.17 -33.25 23.07
C ILE A 20 12.19 -32.13 22.72
N PHE A 21 11.28 -31.78 23.62
CA PHE A 21 10.35 -30.67 23.42
C PHE A 21 11.07 -29.32 23.32
N VAL A 22 12.06 -29.06 24.17
CA VAL A 22 12.89 -27.84 24.12
C VAL A 22 13.75 -27.81 22.85
N LEU A 23 14.35 -28.93 22.46
CA LEU A 23 15.19 -29.01 21.26
C LEU A 23 14.37 -28.82 19.96
N ILE A 24 13.15 -29.38 19.91
CA ILE A 24 12.21 -29.14 18.81
C ILE A 24 11.83 -27.66 18.76
N LEU A 25 11.52 -27.05 19.91
CA LEU A 25 11.15 -25.63 19.96
C LEU A 25 12.28 -24.69 19.52
N THR A 26 13.55 -25.08 19.69
CA THR A 26 14.71 -24.33 19.22
C THR A 26 15.07 -24.56 17.74
N LEU A 27 14.62 -25.67 17.14
CA LEU A 27 14.85 -25.99 15.73
C LEU A 27 13.74 -25.51 14.80
N LEU A 28 12.61 -24.99 15.32
CA LEU A 28 11.63 -24.32 14.47
C LEU A 28 12.20 -22.98 14.00
N PRO A 29 12.38 -22.75 12.68
CA PRO A 29 12.73 -21.44 12.18
C PRO A 29 11.60 -20.47 12.51
N LEU A 30 11.94 -19.36 13.17
CA LEU A 30 11.08 -18.19 13.29
C LEU A 30 10.85 -17.64 11.89
N VAL A 31 9.79 -18.12 11.23
CA VAL A 31 9.34 -17.52 9.97
C VAL A 31 8.75 -16.16 10.31
N ASN A 32 9.41 -15.09 9.85
CA ASN A 32 8.82 -13.77 9.86
C ASN A 32 7.63 -13.79 8.90
N VAL A 33 6.42 -13.93 9.43
CA VAL A 33 5.19 -13.74 8.66
C VAL A 33 5.11 -12.25 8.35
N SER A 34 5.57 -11.88 7.16
CA SER A 34 5.29 -10.56 6.61
C SER A 34 3.85 -10.57 6.12
N ALA A 35 3.00 -9.72 6.70
CA ALA A 35 1.67 -9.51 6.15
C ALA A 35 1.83 -8.88 4.76
N THR A 36 1.36 -9.57 3.71
CA THR A 36 1.26 -8.96 2.40
C THR A 36 0.20 -7.86 2.46
N THR A 37 0.60 -6.66 2.05
CA THR A 37 -0.20 -5.45 2.19
C THR A 37 -1.26 -5.46 1.09
N GLY A 38 -2.44 -6.00 1.40
CA GLY A 38 -3.56 -6.20 0.47
C GLY A 38 -4.37 -4.94 0.15
N VAL A 39 -3.76 -3.75 0.17
CA VAL A 39 -4.47 -2.51 -0.17
C VAL A 39 -4.47 -2.34 -1.70
N PRO A 40 -5.65 -2.26 -2.36
CA PRO A 40 -5.72 -2.03 -3.79
C PRO A 40 -5.06 -0.70 -4.16
N LYS A 41 -4.07 -0.76 -5.05
CA LYS A 41 -3.42 0.44 -5.62
C LYS A 41 -4.15 0.89 -6.88
N ILE A 42 -5.45 1.12 -6.77
CA ILE A 42 -6.31 1.55 -7.88
C ILE A 42 -7.12 2.74 -7.39
N LEU A 43 -7.13 3.82 -8.16
CA LEU A 43 -7.96 5.00 -7.92
C LEU A 43 -9.09 5.04 -8.94
N ASN A 44 -10.33 5.08 -8.45
CA ASN A 44 -11.46 5.39 -9.30
C ASN A 44 -11.46 6.89 -9.61
N PHE A 45 -11.64 7.22 -10.88
CA PHE A 45 -11.76 8.58 -11.36
C PHE A 45 -12.90 8.67 -12.36
N GLN A 46 -13.93 9.46 -12.04
CA GLN A 46 -15.06 9.72 -12.92
C GLN A 46 -15.04 11.17 -13.38
N GLY A 47 -15.33 11.38 -14.65
CA GLY A 47 -15.44 12.70 -15.23
C GLY A 47 -16.56 12.83 -16.25
N ARG A 48 -16.77 14.06 -16.69
CA ARG A 48 -17.66 14.38 -17.81
C ARG A 48 -16.88 14.99 -18.96
N LEU A 49 -17.04 14.42 -20.14
CA LEU A 49 -16.48 14.86 -21.39
C LEU A 49 -17.52 15.64 -22.20
N MET A 50 -17.14 16.83 -22.62
CA MET A 50 -18.00 17.78 -23.31
C MET A 50 -17.17 18.50 -24.38
N ASN A 51 -17.77 18.81 -25.53
CA ASN A 51 -17.10 19.62 -26.55
C ASN A 51 -17.16 21.12 -26.23
N SER A 52 -16.45 21.93 -27.01
CA SER A 52 -16.41 23.39 -26.85
C SER A 52 -17.78 24.08 -26.93
N SER A 53 -18.76 23.47 -27.59
CA SER A 53 -20.14 23.97 -27.69
C SER A 53 -21.02 23.61 -26.48
N GLY A 54 -20.48 22.87 -25.51
CA GLY A 54 -21.22 22.44 -24.34
C GLY A 54 -22.00 21.13 -24.52
N ALA A 55 -21.86 20.44 -25.66
CA ALA A 55 -22.55 19.19 -25.92
C ALA A 55 -21.77 18.00 -25.36
N LEU A 56 -22.49 17.04 -24.78
CA LEU A 56 -21.91 15.85 -24.18
C LEU A 56 -21.38 14.91 -25.26
N LEU A 57 -20.17 14.40 -25.03
CA LEU A 57 -19.51 13.47 -25.94
C LEU A 57 -19.81 12.03 -25.54
N GLY A 58 -19.88 11.13 -26.52
CA GLY A 58 -20.26 9.74 -26.29
C GLY A 58 -21.77 9.53 -26.45
N SER A 59 -22.14 8.69 -27.42
CA SER A 59 -23.54 8.33 -27.68
C SER A 59 -24.17 7.63 -26.47
N SER A 60 -25.50 7.46 -26.50
CA SER A 60 -26.23 6.63 -25.53
C SER A 60 -25.75 5.17 -25.51
N SER A 61 -25.34 4.65 -26.68
CA SER A 61 -24.70 3.34 -26.82
C SER A 61 -23.25 3.28 -26.33
N GLY A 62 -22.63 4.43 -26.08
CA GLY A 62 -21.24 4.59 -25.66
C GLY A 62 -20.29 4.74 -26.85
N THR A 63 -19.27 5.59 -26.68
CA THR A 63 -18.20 5.78 -27.66
C THR A 63 -16.85 5.63 -26.96
N ASN A 64 -15.93 4.88 -27.57
CA ASN A 64 -14.59 4.69 -27.03
C ASN A 64 -13.72 5.91 -27.33
N TYR A 65 -13.11 6.45 -26.27
CA TYR A 65 -12.09 7.50 -26.36
C TYR A 65 -10.77 6.99 -25.79
N CYS A 66 -9.69 7.63 -26.21
CA CYS A 66 -8.36 7.34 -25.72
C CYS A 66 -8.04 8.31 -24.59
N TYR A 67 -7.66 7.78 -23.43
CA TYR A 67 -7.35 8.56 -22.25
C TYR A 67 -5.92 8.28 -21.78
N LYS A 68 -5.24 9.32 -21.33
CA LYS A 68 -4.00 9.22 -20.56
C LYS A 68 -4.19 9.89 -19.22
N PHE A 69 -3.63 9.27 -18.18
CA PHE A 69 -3.71 9.77 -16.82
C PHE A 69 -2.30 9.99 -16.30
N ALA A 70 -2.10 11.16 -15.72
CA ALA A 70 -0.88 11.51 -15.02
C ALA A 70 -1.25 12.25 -13.73
N ILE A 71 -0.37 12.19 -12.74
CA ILE A 71 -0.52 12.92 -11.49
C ILE A 71 0.59 13.97 -11.43
N TYR A 72 0.22 15.19 -11.06
CA TYR A 72 1.10 16.34 -10.90
C TYR A 72 1.04 16.88 -9.47
N ASP A 73 2.06 17.64 -9.10
CA ASP A 73 2.19 18.32 -7.80
C ASP A 73 1.42 19.66 -7.70
N ALA A 74 0.78 20.12 -8.80
CA ALA A 74 0.04 21.38 -8.83
C ALA A 74 -1.22 21.34 -9.70
N VAL A 75 -2.19 22.21 -9.40
CA VAL A 75 -3.45 22.36 -10.14
C VAL A 75 -3.25 22.77 -11.61
N SER A 76 -2.21 23.58 -11.88
CA SER A 76 -1.79 24.04 -13.19
C SER A 76 -0.27 24.17 -13.18
N ALA A 77 0.39 23.93 -14.32
CA ALA A 77 1.86 23.82 -14.40
C ALA A 77 2.41 22.66 -13.54
N GLY A 78 3.41 22.88 -12.69
CA GLY A 78 3.96 21.84 -11.82
C GLY A 78 4.72 20.73 -12.56
N SER A 79 5.23 19.78 -11.79
CA SER A 79 5.96 18.60 -12.29
C SER A 79 5.06 17.36 -12.27
N LYS A 80 5.22 16.52 -13.28
CA LYS A 80 4.60 15.18 -13.29
C LYS A 80 5.29 14.33 -12.23
N ILE A 81 4.52 13.82 -11.28
CA ILE A 81 4.99 12.92 -10.22
C ILE A 81 4.64 11.45 -10.51
N TRP A 82 3.69 11.19 -11.41
CA TRP A 82 3.36 9.84 -11.86
C TRP A 82 2.68 9.86 -13.25
N PRO A 83 2.88 8.85 -14.10
CA PRO A 83 3.95 7.85 -14.03
C PRO A 83 5.33 8.49 -14.28
N THR A 84 6.39 7.77 -13.94
CA THR A 84 7.78 8.23 -14.14
C THR A 84 8.13 8.33 -15.63
N SER A 85 7.61 7.42 -16.45
CA SER A 85 7.66 7.47 -17.91
C SER A 85 6.49 8.28 -18.49
N ASP A 86 6.43 8.37 -19.82
CA ASP A 86 5.23 8.90 -20.48
C ASP A 86 4.01 8.03 -20.18
N PRO A 87 2.83 8.64 -19.92
CA PRO A 87 1.63 7.89 -19.60
C PRO A 87 1.20 6.98 -20.74
N THR A 88 0.89 5.75 -20.39
CA THR A 88 0.27 4.78 -21.30
C THR A 88 -1.17 5.17 -21.59
N THR A 89 -1.61 4.87 -22.81
CA THR A 89 -2.97 5.18 -23.25
C THR A 89 -3.93 4.06 -22.87
N MET A 90 -5.07 4.44 -22.29
CA MET A 90 -6.20 3.58 -22.00
C MET A 90 -7.34 3.82 -22.99
N THR A 91 -8.09 2.77 -23.33
CA THR A 91 -9.37 2.92 -24.06
C THR A 91 -10.51 2.87 -23.07
N ILE A 92 -11.31 3.93 -22.97
CA ILE A 92 -12.44 4.00 -22.04
C ILE A 92 -13.71 4.38 -22.79
N LEU A 93 -14.79 3.66 -22.48
CA LEU A 93 -16.11 3.91 -23.04
C LEU A 93 -16.77 5.09 -22.32
N THR A 94 -17.10 6.13 -23.07
CA THR A 94 -17.83 7.30 -22.57
C THR A 94 -19.29 7.22 -23.03
N ARG A 95 -20.23 7.32 -22.10
CA ARG A 95 -21.68 7.27 -22.36
C ARG A 95 -22.31 8.58 -21.91
N GLU A 96 -22.92 9.31 -22.83
CA GLU A 96 -23.61 10.58 -22.53
C GLU A 96 -22.74 11.57 -21.74
N GLY A 97 -21.47 11.67 -22.12
CA GLY A 97 -20.46 12.50 -21.48
C GLY A 97 -19.77 11.84 -20.29
N VAL A 98 -20.34 10.83 -19.64
CA VAL A 98 -19.73 10.25 -18.42
C VAL A 98 -18.74 9.15 -18.79
N PHE A 99 -17.55 9.20 -18.19
CA PHE A 99 -16.56 8.13 -18.24
C PHE A 99 -16.12 7.75 -16.83
N ASP A 100 -15.82 6.46 -16.64
CA ASP A 100 -15.28 5.91 -15.40
C ASP A 100 -13.91 5.28 -15.69
N ALA A 101 -12.89 5.74 -14.99
CA ALA A 101 -11.51 5.30 -15.15
C ALA A 101 -11.00 4.66 -13.86
N SER A 102 -10.20 3.61 -14.03
CA SER A 102 -9.46 2.96 -12.96
C SER A 102 -7.97 3.25 -13.13
N ILE A 103 -7.47 4.33 -12.52
CA ILE A 103 -6.05 4.71 -12.54
C ILE A 103 -5.27 3.70 -11.71
N GLY A 104 -4.20 3.13 -12.26
CA GLY A 104 -3.50 1.98 -11.64
C GLY A 104 -4.12 0.62 -11.98
N GLY A 105 -5.22 0.59 -12.74
CA GLY A 105 -5.94 -0.61 -13.14
C GLY A 105 -5.43 -1.25 -14.44
N ALA A 106 -6.15 -2.26 -14.92
CA ALA A 106 -5.81 -2.97 -16.14
C ALA A 106 -5.87 -2.05 -17.37
N GLY A 107 -4.86 -2.16 -18.25
CA GLY A 107 -4.80 -1.42 -19.51
C GLY A 107 -4.14 -0.03 -19.43
N GLY A 108 -3.70 0.40 -18.26
CA GLY A 108 -2.90 1.61 -18.06
C GLY A 108 -1.64 1.36 -17.22
N ASP A 109 -1.03 2.44 -16.73
CA ASP A 109 0.16 2.39 -15.88
C ASP A 109 -0.17 1.81 -14.50
N THR A 110 0.78 1.07 -13.92
CA THR A 110 0.66 0.61 -12.54
C THR A 110 0.85 1.77 -11.57
N LEU A 111 -0.07 1.95 -10.62
CA LEU A 111 0.02 3.02 -9.63
C LEU A 111 0.99 2.61 -8.51
N ASP A 112 2.20 3.16 -8.58
CA ASP A 112 3.29 2.96 -7.62
C ASP A 112 3.62 4.24 -6.82
N LEU A 113 2.86 5.32 -7.02
CA LEU A 113 2.97 6.56 -6.25
C LEU A 113 2.63 6.32 -4.76
N ALA A 114 3.51 6.77 -3.87
CA ALA A 114 3.40 6.57 -2.43
C ALA A 114 2.53 7.62 -1.70
N PHE A 115 1.98 8.62 -2.40
CA PHE A 115 1.13 9.67 -1.82
C PHE A 115 1.65 10.20 -0.47
N THR A 116 2.92 10.58 -0.41
CA THR A 116 3.55 11.11 0.81
C THR A 116 3.25 12.59 1.03
N ASP A 117 3.12 13.33 -0.07
CA ASP A 117 2.84 14.77 -0.07
C ASP A 117 1.35 15.04 -0.25
N ASP A 118 0.84 16.11 0.36
CA ASP A 118 -0.59 16.48 0.35
C ASP A 118 -1.07 17.13 -0.98
N GLN A 119 -0.15 17.29 -1.94
CA GLN A 119 -0.40 17.89 -3.25
C GLN A 119 -0.31 16.84 -4.36
N ALA A 120 -1.46 16.30 -4.77
CA ALA A 120 -1.56 15.41 -5.91
C ALA A 120 -2.78 15.78 -6.77
N PHE A 121 -2.58 15.98 -8.06
CA PHE A 121 -3.61 16.44 -9.00
C PHE A 121 -3.64 15.57 -10.25
N VAL A 122 -4.80 15.03 -10.61
CA VAL A 122 -4.99 14.23 -11.83
C VAL A 122 -5.05 15.15 -13.04
N GLN A 123 -4.09 14.95 -13.95
CA GLN A 123 -4.18 15.38 -15.33
C GLN A 123 -4.83 14.30 -16.16
N VAL A 124 -5.85 14.69 -16.91
CA VAL A 124 -6.51 13.84 -17.90
C VAL A 124 -6.17 14.41 -19.27
N GLU A 125 -5.68 13.56 -20.16
CA GLU A 125 -5.57 13.89 -21.58
C GLU A 125 -6.48 12.96 -22.35
N VAL A 126 -7.24 13.53 -23.28
CA VAL A 126 -8.27 12.80 -24.03
C VAL A 126 -8.06 13.00 -25.52
N ALA A 127 -8.29 11.95 -26.30
CA ALA A 127 -8.30 12.00 -27.74
C ALA A 127 -9.46 11.18 -28.31
N THR A 128 -9.97 11.62 -29.46
CA THR A 128 -10.88 10.80 -30.28
C THR A 128 -10.13 9.59 -30.80
N LYS A 129 -10.74 8.41 -30.71
CA LYS A 129 -10.14 7.18 -31.23
C LYS A 129 -10.24 7.16 -32.77
N VAL A 130 -9.10 7.16 -33.46
CA VAL A 130 -9.03 7.21 -34.93
C VAL A 130 -8.87 5.81 -35.57
N GLY A 131 -8.34 4.84 -34.81
CA GLY A 131 -8.07 3.47 -35.30
C GLY A 131 -8.70 2.34 -34.49
N ALA A 132 -8.18 1.13 -34.66
CA ALA A 132 -8.63 -0.06 -33.93
C ALA A 132 -8.23 -0.06 -32.44
N SER A 133 -7.09 0.57 -32.11
CA SER A 133 -6.59 0.69 -30.74
C SER A 133 -6.00 2.07 -30.48
N CYS A 134 -6.03 2.50 -29.22
CA CYS A 134 -5.41 3.74 -28.73
C CYS A 134 -3.89 3.60 -28.48
N THR A 135 -3.27 2.51 -28.95
CA THR A 135 -1.94 2.04 -28.50
C THR A 135 -0.88 2.02 -29.61
N THR A 136 -1.24 2.41 -30.84
CA THR A 136 -0.33 2.27 -32.00
C THR A 136 -0.58 3.40 -32.98
N GLY A 137 0.43 4.28 -33.16
CA GLY A 137 0.51 5.15 -34.34
C GLY A 137 0.86 6.61 -34.09
N ALA A 138 0.64 7.14 -32.88
CA ALA A 138 0.60 8.60 -32.65
C ALA A 138 -0.41 9.32 -33.56
N ASP A 139 -1.43 8.59 -34.02
CA ASP A 139 -2.51 9.10 -34.87
C ASP A 139 -3.49 9.96 -34.05
N GLU A 140 -3.57 9.71 -32.74
CA GLU A 140 -4.39 10.47 -31.81
C GLU A 140 -3.75 11.79 -31.42
N VAL A 141 -4.51 12.88 -31.60
CA VAL A 141 -4.18 14.20 -31.07
C VAL A 141 -4.82 14.33 -29.68
N PHE A 142 -3.99 14.34 -28.64
CA PHE A 142 -4.44 14.47 -27.25
C PHE A 142 -4.65 15.93 -26.87
N GLU A 143 -5.77 16.17 -26.19
CA GLU A 143 -6.08 17.44 -25.56
C GLU A 143 -5.96 17.29 -24.04
N THR A 144 -5.21 18.19 -23.42
CA THR A 144 -5.06 18.23 -21.97
C THR A 144 -6.26 18.93 -21.32
N MET A 145 -6.90 18.26 -20.36
CA MET A 145 -7.97 18.84 -19.55
C MET A 145 -7.36 19.67 -18.41
N SER A 146 -7.69 20.96 -18.39
CA SER A 146 -7.28 21.92 -17.37
C SER A 146 -8.49 22.73 -16.88
N PRO A 147 -8.62 23.04 -15.58
CA PRO A 147 -7.67 22.76 -14.48
C PRO A 147 -7.67 21.29 -14.04
N ARG A 148 -6.54 20.81 -13.51
CA ARG A 148 -6.40 19.44 -12.97
C ARG A 148 -7.26 19.28 -11.72
N GLN A 149 -7.74 18.06 -11.50
CA GLN A 149 -8.58 17.75 -10.34
C GLN A 149 -7.72 17.26 -9.18
N GLN A 150 -7.93 17.82 -7.99
CA GLN A 150 -7.18 17.42 -6.79
C GLN A 150 -7.59 16.02 -6.34
N ILE A 151 -6.60 15.20 -6.02
CA ILE A 151 -6.77 13.92 -5.36
C ILE A 151 -6.92 14.18 -3.86
N VAL A 152 -7.99 13.66 -3.27
CA VAL A 152 -8.30 13.81 -1.84
C VAL A 152 -7.83 12.60 -1.04
N SER A 153 -8.19 12.55 0.24
CA SER A 153 -7.76 11.55 1.23
C SER A 153 -7.90 10.07 0.81
N SER A 154 -8.78 9.74 -0.15
CA SER A 154 -9.00 8.37 -0.62
C SER A 154 -7.74 7.72 -1.20
N ALA A 155 -6.89 8.46 -1.92
CA ALA A 155 -5.65 7.89 -2.46
C ALA A 155 -4.60 7.62 -1.39
N TYR A 156 -4.56 8.47 -0.36
CA TYR A 156 -3.65 8.33 0.77
C TYR A 156 -3.93 7.09 1.63
N ALA A 157 -5.13 6.49 1.50
CA ALA A 157 -5.45 5.21 2.14
C ALA A 157 -4.55 4.06 1.64
N ILE A 158 -3.92 4.17 0.46
CA ILE A 158 -2.92 3.21 -0.04
C ILE A 158 -1.76 3.05 0.97
N ASN A 159 -1.43 4.11 1.70
CA ASN A 159 -0.36 4.09 2.70
C ASN A 159 -0.67 3.22 3.90
N ALA A 160 -1.95 2.90 4.17
CA ALA A 160 -2.33 1.96 5.21
C ALA A 160 -1.72 0.56 4.98
N GLY A 161 -1.41 0.20 3.73
CA GLY A 161 -0.66 -1.00 3.43
C GLY A 161 0.77 -0.94 3.97
N THR A 162 1.43 0.21 3.84
CA THR A 162 2.82 0.40 4.29
C THR A 162 2.96 0.53 5.80
N VAL A 163 1.87 0.86 6.52
CA VAL A 163 1.82 0.89 7.98
C VAL A 163 1.80 -0.56 8.50
N THR A 164 2.96 -1.18 8.47
CA THR A 164 3.25 -2.36 9.29
C THR A 164 3.47 -1.86 10.71
N THR A 165 2.70 -2.36 11.66
CA THR A 165 2.67 -1.91 13.07
C THR A 165 3.93 -2.28 13.85
N ASN A 166 5.11 -1.94 13.33
CA ASN A 166 6.36 -2.22 14.00
C ASN A 166 6.80 -0.96 14.74
N ALA A 167 6.49 -0.92 16.05
CA ALA A 167 7.19 -0.01 16.92
C ALA A 167 8.65 -0.46 16.96
N ASN A 168 9.58 0.37 16.48
CA ASN A 168 11.01 0.16 16.67
C ASN A 168 11.48 1.08 17.80
N LEU A 169 11.01 0.76 19.01
CA LEU A 169 11.41 1.48 20.21
C LEU A 169 12.89 1.19 20.47
N THR A 170 13.65 2.26 20.72
CA THR A 170 15.04 2.18 21.15
C THR A 170 15.15 2.75 22.57
N GLY A 171 16.06 2.22 23.38
CA GLY A 171 16.24 2.62 24.79
C GLY A 171 15.99 1.48 25.78
N PRO A 172 15.65 1.78 27.06
CA PRO A 172 15.44 0.76 28.10
C PRO A 172 14.27 -0.19 27.82
N ILE A 173 13.26 0.29 27.08
CA ILE A 173 12.24 -0.55 26.46
C ILE A 173 12.55 -0.62 24.98
N THR A 174 12.85 -1.82 24.49
CA THR A 174 13.08 -2.10 23.08
C THR A 174 11.88 -2.81 22.48
N SER A 175 11.66 -2.66 21.19
CA SER A 175 10.63 -3.43 20.49
C SER A 175 11.08 -3.85 19.10
N VAL A 176 10.70 -5.06 18.71
CA VAL A 176 10.74 -5.53 17.32
C VAL A 176 9.32 -5.96 16.98
N GLY A 177 8.61 -5.15 16.18
CA GLY A 177 7.20 -5.40 15.89
C GLY A 177 6.28 -4.97 17.03
N ASN A 178 5.36 -5.85 17.41
CA ASN A 178 4.46 -5.65 18.55
C ASN A 178 5.03 -6.23 19.87
N ALA A 179 6.18 -6.92 19.80
CA ALA A 179 6.83 -7.49 20.97
C ALA A 179 7.70 -6.42 21.63
N THR A 180 7.39 -6.09 22.88
CA THR A 180 8.21 -5.22 23.72
C THR A 180 9.05 -6.05 24.68
N SER A 181 10.32 -5.67 24.84
CA SER A 181 11.24 -6.25 25.82
C SER A 181 11.91 -5.15 26.63
N VAL A 182 12.34 -5.49 27.83
CA VAL A 182 13.21 -4.64 28.64
C VAL A 182 14.65 -4.96 28.25
N ALA A 183 15.39 -3.97 27.76
CA ALA A 183 16.80 -4.13 27.44
C ALA A 183 17.66 -4.07 28.71
N ALA A 184 18.85 -4.69 28.68
CA ALA A 184 19.83 -4.52 29.75
C ALA A 184 20.28 -3.05 29.79
N GLN A 185 19.97 -2.35 30.88
CA GLN A 185 20.41 -0.97 31.08
C GLN A 185 21.66 -0.91 31.94
N THR A 186 22.76 -0.43 31.37
CA THR A 186 23.97 -0.03 32.10
C THR A 186 24.14 1.47 31.97
N GLY A 187 23.85 2.23 33.04
CA GLY A 187 24.02 3.68 33.08
C GLY A 187 23.11 4.40 34.09
N THR A 188 23.42 5.68 34.39
CA THR A 188 22.55 6.59 35.14
C THR A 188 21.53 7.23 34.21
N GLY A 189 20.22 7.09 34.48
CA GLY A 189 19.23 7.86 33.70
C GLY A 189 17.76 7.44 33.82
N THR A 190 17.42 6.19 34.13
CA THR A 190 16.03 5.80 34.37
C THR A 190 15.96 4.63 35.35
N THR A 191 15.33 4.78 36.50
CA THR A 191 15.06 3.63 37.39
C THR A 191 13.87 2.87 36.81
N PHE A 192 14.12 1.69 36.22
CA PHE A 192 13.05 0.83 35.73
C PHE A 192 12.55 -0.09 36.85
N VAL A 193 11.36 0.19 37.39
CA VAL A 193 10.80 -0.57 38.52
C VAL A 193 9.58 -1.38 38.11
N MET A 194 9.69 -2.70 38.17
CA MET A 194 8.58 -3.65 38.06
C MET A 194 8.25 -4.19 39.46
N ASN A 195 7.36 -3.52 40.22
CA ASN A 195 6.98 -3.94 41.57
C ASN A 195 5.53 -3.52 41.88
N THR A 196 4.79 -4.34 42.65
CA THR A 196 3.45 -4.01 43.16
C THR A 196 3.47 -3.03 44.33
N SER A 197 4.62 -2.81 44.99
CA SER A 197 4.79 -1.82 46.07
C SER A 197 6.22 -1.27 46.13
N PRO A 198 6.63 -0.43 45.18
CA PRO A 198 7.96 0.18 45.21
C PRO A 198 8.04 1.31 46.23
N THR A 199 9.18 1.43 46.91
CA THR A 199 9.59 2.65 47.61
C THR A 199 10.79 3.21 46.86
N LEU A 200 10.63 4.43 46.34
CA LEU A 200 11.65 5.17 45.61
C LEU A 200 12.26 6.20 46.57
N VAL A 201 13.59 6.30 46.56
CA VAL A 201 14.35 7.31 47.33
C VAL A 201 14.54 8.59 46.54
#